data_AF-A0A8T6WMC8-F1
#
_entry.id   AF-A0A8T6WMC8-F1
#
_cell.length_a   1.000
_cell.length_b   1.000
_cell.length_c   1.000
_cell.angle_alpha   90.00
_cell.angle_beta   90.00
_cell.angle_gamma   90.00
#
_symmetry.space_group_name_H-M   'P 1'
#
loop_
_entity.id
_entity.type
_entity.pdbx_description
1 polymer ?
#
loop_
_entity_poly.entity_id
_entity_poly.type
_entity_poly.pdbx_seq_one_letter_code
_entity_poly.pdbx_strand_id
1 'polypeptide(L)'
;MIRINMTRKAIIIGLDSAVPWLIRKFVDEGELPNMGKLMEEGVFGEGLCSFPSLTGTNWTSIVTGAWPGTLGASHMWTHFPGEPLNRIRSSFLSTTATAEPLWKTGEKLGKKSIIMKYPCTVPSDLENGIQVEGTGAPWYGLNPFEISPCKCFSTQMYPGAQKIRFQKAEKWLNAPHSYSEPVESTITLQSKGKESAVKYHLLLFDSKGEGYDAVLISSSRDGGAVKARLSEGEWSSWLTEEFNAKIPLYIKYAEGSEIVYEDTPLK
;
A
#
# COMPACT_ATOMS: atom_id res chain seq x y z
N MET A 1 -8.61 15.15 43.86
CA MET A 1 -8.29 13.85 43.22
C MET A 1 -8.74 13.91 41.77
N ILE A 2 -7.81 14.09 40.84
CA ILE A 2 -8.11 14.01 39.40
C ILE A 2 -8.25 12.52 39.08
N ARG A 3 -9.47 12.06 38.78
CA ARG A 3 -9.68 10.73 38.20
C ARG A 3 -9.16 10.78 36.76
N ILE A 4 -7.90 10.40 36.56
CA ILE A 4 -7.41 10.06 35.23
C ILE A 4 -8.15 8.78 34.85
N ASN A 5 -9.16 8.90 33.99
CA ASN A 5 -9.81 7.75 33.40
C ASN A 5 -8.77 7.12 32.47
N MET A 6 -8.11 6.05 32.92
CA MET A 6 -7.07 5.38 32.16
C MET A 6 -7.68 4.87 30.85
N THR A 7 -7.38 5.54 29.74
CA THR A 7 -7.75 5.08 28.40
C THR A 7 -7.22 3.68 28.20
N ARG A 8 -8.12 2.71 27.99
CA ARG A 8 -7.75 1.29 27.86
C ARG A 8 -7.03 0.95 26.56
N LYS A 9 -7.04 1.87 25.59
CA LYS A 9 -6.49 1.70 24.24
C LYS A 9 -5.86 3.02 23.78
N ALA A 10 -4.79 2.92 23.00
CA ALA A 10 -4.15 4.01 22.30
C ALA A 10 -4.03 3.65 20.82
N ILE A 11 -4.07 4.65 19.94
CA ILE A 11 -3.87 4.48 18.50
C ILE A 11 -2.80 5.50 18.08
N ILE A 12 -1.81 5.04 17.32
CA ILE A 12 -0.81 5.89 16.68
C ILE A 12 -1.05 5.77 15.18
N ILE A 13 -1.32 6.91 14.54
CA ILE A 13 -1.46 7.01 13.09
C ILE A 13 -0.27 7.82 12.59
N GLY A 14 0.59 7.18 11.80
CA GLY A 14 1.65 7.88 11.11
C GLY A 14 1.22 8.22 9.68
N LEU A 15 1.52 9.44 9.26
CA LEU A 15 1.33 9.91 7.90
C LEU A 15 2.72 10.24 7.33
N ASP A 16 3.20 9.45 6.35
CA ASP A 16 4.54 9.66 5.79
C ASP A 16 4.60 11.01 5.05
N SER A 17 5.68 11.75 5.25
CA SER A 17 5.92 13.05 4.61
C SER A 17 4.80 14.07 4.86
N ALA A 18 4.09 13.92 5.98
CA ALA A 18 3.02 14.80 6.40
C ALA A 18 3.56 16.07 7.03
N VAL A 19 3.57 17.12 6.23
CA VAL A 19 4.15 18.41 6.58
C VAL A 19 3.16 19.25 7.41
N PRO A 20 3.49 19.67 8.66
CA PRO A 20 2.56 20.39 9.53
C PRO A 20 1.97 21.67 8.94
N TRP A 21 2.77 22.48 8.23
CA TRP A 21 2.27 23.73 7.64
C TRP A 21 1.29 23.49 6.50
N LEU A 22 1.48 22.43 5.70
CA LEU A 22 0.55 22.05 4.62
C LEU A 22 -0.76 21.55 5.21
N ILE A 23 -0.68 20.74 6.27
CA ILE A 23 -1.87 20.29 7.00
C ILE A 23 -2.68 21.50 7.48
N ARG A 24 -2.03 22.47 8.14
CA ARG A 24 -2.71 23.67 8.62
C ARG A 24 -3.34 24.47 7.48
N LYS A 25 -2.60 24.71 6.40
CA LYS A 25 -3.12 25.38 5.20
C LYS A 25 -4.41 24.72 4.69
N PHE A 26 -4.41 23.39 4.53
CA PHE A 26 -5.58 22.67 4.01
C PHE A 26 -6.74 22.57 5.01
N VAL A 27 -6.46 22.66 6.31
CA VAL A 27 -7.50 22.86 7.32
C VAL A 27 -8.15 24.24 7.16
N ASP A 28 -7.34 25.29 7.00
CA ASP A 28 -7.81 26.67 6.84
C ASP A 28 -8.61 26.86 5.53
N GLU A 29 -8.26 26.12 4.47
CA GLU A 29 -8.99 26.07 3.20
C GLU A 29 -10.28 25.23 3.27
N GLY A 30 -10.52 24.49 4.37
CA GLY A 30 -11.72 23.67 4.57
C GLY A 30 -11.63 22.25 3.97
N GLU A 31 -10.48 21.86 3.42
CA GLU A 31 -10.26 20.59 2.72
C GLU A 31 -9.99 19.41 3.67
N LEU A 32 -9.50 19.67 4.90
CA LEU A 32 -9.20 18.66 5.92
C LEU A 32 -10.06 18.80 7.18
N PRO A 33 -11.40 18.68 7.11
CA PRO A 33 -12.30 18.99 8.23
C PRO A 33 -12.08 18.09 9.46
N ASN A 34 -11.73 16.82 9.26
CA ASN A 34 -11.45 15.90 10.38
C ASN A 34 -10.12 16.21 11.07
N MET A 35 -9.11 16.65 10.31
CA MET A 35 -7.84 17.07 10.89
C MET A 35 -8.03 18.37 11.69
N GLY A 36 -8.83 19.31 11.16
CA GLY A 36 -9.20 20.54 11.87
C GLY A 36 -9.82 20.25 13.24
N LYS A 37 -10.78 19.32 13.31
CA LYS A 37 -11.39 18.88 14.58
C LYS A 37 -10.35 18.31 15.56
N LEU A 38 -9.45 17.45 15.09
CA LEU A 38 -8.38 16.88 15.94
C LEU A 38 -7.43 17.96 16.47
N MET A 39 -7.17 19.01 15.68
CA MET A 39 -6.33 20.14 16.08
C MET A 39 -7.03 21.04 17.11
N GLU A 40 -8.35 21.24 16.97
CA GLU A 40 -9.16 22.07 17.88
C GLU A 40 -9.45 21.38 19.22
N GLU A 41 -9.81 20.09 19.19
CA GLU A 41 -10.15 19.31 20.38
C GLU A 41 -8.92 18.71 21.08
N GLY A 42 -7.76 18.75 20.44
CA GLY A 42 -6.53 18.11 20.88
C GLY A 42 -5.35 19.06 21.05
N VAL A 43 -4.15 18.52 20.84
CA VAL A 43 -2.90 19.29 20.84
C VAL A 43 -2.24 19.12 19.48
N PHE A 44 -1.94 20.23 18.84
CA PHE A 44 -1.19 20.26 17.59
C PHE A 44 0.08 21.07 17.77
N GLY A 45 1.21 20.51 17.34
CA GLY A 45 2.50 21.16 17.42
C GLY A 45 3.49 20.57 16.43
N GLU A 46 4.55 21.32 16.18
CA GLU A 46 5.65 20.88 15.32
C GLU A 46 6.64 20.04 16.15
N GLY A 47 7.07 18.92 15.57
CA GLY A 47 8.12 18.07 16.11
C GLY A 47 9.34 18.08 15.21
N LEU A 48 10.53 18.10 15.80
CA LEU A 48 11.76 17.87 15.05
C LEU A 48 11.87 16.38 14.73
N CYS A 49 12.14 16.07 13.46
CA CYS A 49 12.45 14.72 13.04
C CYS A 49 13.86 14.31 13.50
N SER A 50 14.10 13.00 13.59
CA SER A 50 15.46 12.47 13.67
C SER A 50 16.21 12.76 12.37
N PHE A 51 17.50 13.12 12.49
CA PHE A 51 18.38 13.30 11.32
C PHE A 51 19.17 12.00 11.05
N PRO A 52 19.23 11.52 9.80
CA PRO A 52 18.61 12.08 8.59
C PRO A 52 17.09 11.84 8.54
N SER A 53 16.36 12.75 7.88
CA SER A 53 14.89 12.75 7.74
C SER A 53 14.39 11.68 6.75
N LEU A 54 14.74 10.42 7.01
CA LEU A 54 14.42 9.26 6.18
C LEU A 54 13.44 8.33 6.89
N THR A 55 12.61 7.66 6.11
CA THR A 55 11.57 6.74 6.57
C THR A 55 12.13 5.67 7.53
N GLY A 56 13.14 4.89 7.10
CA GLY A 56 13.71 3.81 7.91
C GLY A 56 14.23 4.26 9.29
N THR A 57 14.72 5.50 9.38
CA THR A 57 15.24 6.08 10.61
C THR A 57 14.16 6.67 11.50
N ASN A 58 13.26 7.48 10.94
CA ASN A 58 12.26 8.22 11.71
C ASN A 58 11.15 7.32 12.22
N TRP A 59 10.64 6.39 11.39
CA TRP A 59 9.59 5.48 11.84
C TRP A 59 10.05 4.56 12.96
N THR A 60 11.31 4.11 12.94
CA THR A 60 11.93 3.37 14.05
C THR A 60 12.10 4.26 15.29
N SER A 61 12.52 5.52 15.12
CA SER A 61 12.66 6.48 16.23
C SER A 61 11.32 6.71 16.95
N ILE A 62 10.21 6.85 16.21
CA ILE A 62 8.88 7.11 16.78
C ILE A 62 8.45 6.02 17.77
N VAL A 63 8.72 4.75 17.46
CA VAL A 63 8.22 3.62 18.28
C VAL A 63 9.18 3.18 19.37
N THR A 64 10.45 3.58 19.31
CA THR A 64 11.46 3.23 20.31
C THR A 64 11.79 4.39 21.24
N GLY A 65 11.53 5.63 20.81
CA GLY A 65 12.00 6.83 21.49
C GLY A 65 13.52 7.03 21.45
N ALA A 66 14.25 6.22 20.68
CA ALA A 66 15.71 6.25 20.61
C ALA A 66 16.22 7.04 19.39
N TRP A 67 17.39 7.66 19.55
CA TRP A 67 18.05 8.38 18.46
C TRP A 67 18.72 7.43 17.45
N PRO A 68 18.95 7.86 16.20
CA PRO A 68 19.52 7.00 15.16
C PRO A 68 20.85 6.36 15.53
N GLY A 69 21.70 7.06 16.30
CA GLY A 69 22.97 6.52 16.79
C GLY A 69 22.81 5.37 17.79
N THR A 70 21.72 5.35 18.56
CA THR A 70 21.39 4.23 19.45
C THR A 70 20.77 3.08 18.66
N LEU A 71 19.89 3.39 17.70
CA LEU A 71 19.13 2.42 16.92
C LEU A 71 19.97 1.58 15.96
N GLY A 72 21.05 2.14 15.42
CA GLY A 72 21.81 1.56 14.32
C GLY A 72 21.17 1.74 12.94
N ALA A 73 19.85 1.97 12.86
CA ALA A 73 19.10 2.26 11.62
C ALA A 73 19.21 3.73 11.18
N SER A 74 20.38 4.15 10.72
CA SER A 74 20.68 5.56 10.41
C SER A 74 20.32 6.02 8.99
N HIS A 75 19.88 5.12 8.13
CA HIS A 75 19.47 5.43 6.75
C HIS A 75 18.37 4.46 6.28
N MET A 76 17.93 4.52 5.02
CA MET A 76 17.03 3.50 4.42
C MET A 76 17.72 2.13 4.32
N TRP A 77 19.02 2.18 4.03
CA TRP A 77 19.95 1.06 3.96
C TRP A 77 21.19 1.43 4.75
N THR A 78 21.56 0.60 5.73
CA THR A 78 22.60 0.93 6.71
C THR A 78 23.74 -0.08 6.62
N HIS A 79 24.97 0.42 6.57
CA HIS A 79 26.19 -0.36 6.80
C HIS A 79 26.47 -0.43 8.30
N PHE A 80 26.87 -1.60 8.80
CA PHE A 80 27.17 -1.82 10.21
C PHE A 80 28.68 -1.97 10.45
N PRO A 81 29.22 -1.38 11.54
CA PRO A 81 30.62 -1.56 11.90
C PRO A 81 31.01 -3.03 11.99
N GLY A 82 32.14 -3.39 11.35
CA GLY A 82 32.64 -4.77 11.28
C GLY A 82 32.12 -5.59 10.09
N GLU A 83 31.18 -5.08 9.31
CA GLU A 83 30.74 -5.72 8.06
C GLU A 83 31.60 -5.31 6.84
N PRO A 84 31.67 -6.16 5.80
CA PRO A 84 32.28 -5.77 4.52
C PRO A 84 31.71 -4.45 3.98
N LEU A 85 32.55 -3.62 3.35
CA LEU A 85 32.17 -2.29 2.87
C LEU A 85 31.06 -2.31 1.79
N ASN A 86 30.90 -3.44 1.11
CA ASN A 86 29.88 -3.67 0.08
C ASN A 86 28.60 -4.31 0.63
N ARG A 87 28.47 -4.45 1.96
CA ARG A 87 27.27 -5.00 2.60
C ARG A 87 26.41 -3.90 3.20
N ILE A 88 25.13 -3.89 2.84
CA ILE A 88 24.14 -2.98 3.42
C ILE A 88 22.89 -3.77 3.84
N ARG A 89 22.33 -3.39 4.99
CA ARG A 89 21.10 -3.99 5.52
C ARG A 89 19.95 -3.02 5.38
N SER A 90 18.76 -3.54 5.15
CA SER A 90 17.56 -2.71 5.09
C SER A 90 17.16 -2.27 6.50
N SER A 91 17.01 -0.96 6.71
CA SER A 91 16.46 -0.44 7.98
C SER A 91 14.96 -0.68 8.12
N PHE A 92 14.31 -1.24 7.09
CA PHE A 92 12.92 -1.68 7.16
C PHE A 92 12.76 -3.06 7.80
N LEU A 93 13.86 -3.71 8.20
CA LEU A 93 13.78 -4.95 8.94
C LEU A 93 13.65 -4.70 10.44
N SER A 94 12.83 -5.51 11.11
CA SER A 94 12.68 -5.52 12.58
C SER A 94 14.00 -5.86 13.29
N THR A 95 14.88 -6.59 12.61
CA THR A 95 16.19 -7.02 13.14
C THR A 95 17.29 -5.97 13.02
N THR A 96 17.01 -4.83 12.36
CA THR A 96 18.00 -3.77 12.16
C THR A 96 18.05 -2.81 13.34
N ALA A 97 16.92 -2.53 13.98
CA ALA A 97 16.84 -1.66 15.14
C ALA A 97 17.28 -2.41 16.41
N THR A 98 18.20 -1.83 17.17
CA THR A 98 18.71 -2.43 18.42
C THR A 98 17.91 -2.05 19.67
N ALA A 99 17.03 -1.05 19.57
CA ALA A 99 16.20 -0.58 20.68
C ALA A 99 14.83 -1.27 20.70
N GLU A 100 14.29 -1.46 21.90
CA GLU A 100 12.99 -2.07 22.09
C GLU A 100 11.85 -1.16 21.59
N PRO A 101 10.98 -1.64 20.69
CA PRO A 101 9.82 -0.87 20.23
C PRO A 101 8.63 -0.96 21.21
N LEU A 102 7.75 0.03 21.14
CA LEU A 102 6.59 0.21 22.02
C LEU A 102 5.73 -1.05 22.16
N TRP A 103 5.51 -1.80 21.08
CA TRP A 103 4.70 -3.01 21.12
C TRP A 103 5.36 -4.13 21.91
N LYS A 104 6.70 -4.24 21.91
CA LYS A 104 7.43 -5.22 22.71
C LYS A 104 7.34 -4.91 24.19
N THR A 105 7.47 -3.65 24.57
CA THR A 105 7.19 -3.21 25.94
C THR A 105 5.74 -3.52 26.32
N GLY A 106 4.79 -3.31 25.40
CA GLY A 106 3.39 -3.67 25.59
C GLY A 106 3.17 -5.16 25.86
N GLU A 107 3.78 -6.04 25.06
CA GLU A 107 3.70 -7.50 25.22
C GLU A 107 4.24 -7.96 26.59
N LYS A 108 5.38 -7.43 27.03
CA LYS A 108 5.95 -7.70 28.36
C LYS A 108 5.01 -7.33 29.50
N LEU A 109 4.14 -6.34 29.28
CA LEU A 109 3.11 -5.89 30.22
C LEU A 109 1.76 -6.60 30.02
N GLY A 110 1.71 -7.66 29.22
CA GLY A 110 0.50 -8.43 28.92
C GLY A 110 -0.52 -7.68 28.04
N LYS A 111 -0.10 -6.65 27.32
CA LYS A 111 -0.94 -5.92 26.36
C LYS A 111 -0.89 -6.58 24.99
N LYS A 112 -1.95 -6.36 24.21
CA LYS A 112 -2.06 -6.81 22.82
C LYS A 112 -1.89 -5.62 21.88
N SER A 113 -1.03 -5.78 20.89
CA SER A 113 -0.75 -4.76 19.87
C SER A 113 -1.30 -5.18 18.50
N ILE A 114 -1.78 -4.21 17.73
CA ILE A 114 -2.11 -4.39 16.31
C ILE A 114 -1.22 -3.42 15.53
N ILE A 115 -0.36 -3.97 14.68
CA ILE A 115 0.55 -3.21 13.82
C ILE A 115 0.04 -3.37 12.39
N MET A 116 -0.16 -2.28 11.67
CA MET A 116 -0.68 -2.31 10.30
C MET A 116 0.16 -1.40 9.42
N LYS A 117 0.80 -1.97 8.39
CA LYS A 117 1.63 -1.25 7.40
C LYS A 117 2.64 -0.30 8.03
N TYR A 118 3.09 -0.61 9.25
CA TYR A 118 4.10 0.17 9.94
C TYR A 118 5.47 -0.30 9.41
N PRO A 119 6.29 0.58 8.82
CA PRO A 119 7.59 0.17 8.27
C PRO A 119 8.56 -0.24 9.39
N CYS A 120 9.61 -0.97 9.06
CA CYS A 120 10.65 -1.37 10.02
C CYS A 120 10.26 -2.52 10.96
N THR A 121 9.20 -3.27 10.64
CA THR A 121 8.67 -4.33 11.52
C THR A 121 8.66 -5.72 10.90
N VAL A 122 9.31 -5.93 9.75
CA VAL A 122 9.38 -7.25 9.09
C VAL A 122 10.73 -7.93 9.28
N PRO A 123 10.81 -9.25 9.53
CA PRO A 123 9.69 -10.12 9.89
C PRO A 123 9.05 -9.71 11.23
N SER A 124 7.77 -10.05 11.41
CA SER A 124 7.10 -9.80 12.69
C SER A 124 7.76 -10.61 13.79
N ASP A 125 8.13 -9.96 14.88
CA ASP A 125 8.63 -10.61 16.09
C ASP A 125 7.55 -10.72 17.17
N LEU A 126 6.35 -10.18 16.97
CA LEU A 126 5.22 -10.25 17.93
C LEU A 126 4.86 -11.68 18.32
N GLU A 127 4.65 -11.90 19.62
CA GLU A 127 4.18 -13.17 20.20
C GLU A 127 2.69 -13.11 20.57
N ASN A 128 2.19 -11.93 20.95
CA ASN A 128 0.84 -11.68 21.40
C ASN A 128 0.28 -10.39 20.75
N GLY A 129 0.07 -10.47 19.43
CA GLY A 129 -0.40 -9.35 18.65
C GLY A 129 -0.89 -9.76 17.26
N ILE A 130 -1.18 -8.75 16.44
CA ILE A 130 -1.50 -8.94 15.02
C ILE A 130 -0.62 -7.97 14.24
N GLN A 131 0.12 -8.48 13.27
CA GLN A 131 0.81 -7.65 12.28
C GLN A 131 0.17 -7.85 10.90
N VAL A 132 -0.22 -6.74 10.28
CA VAL A 132 -0.75 -6.69 8.92
C VAL A 132 0.25 -5.91 8.07
N GLU A 133 1.15 -6.62 7.39
CA GLU A 133 2.20 -6.00 6.56
C GLU A 133 3.19 -5.14 7.41
N GLY A 134 4.35 -4.78 6.85
CA GLY A 134 5.33 -3.92 7.55
C GLY A 134 6.63 -3.68 6.78
N THR A 135 6.66 -4.04 5.49
CA THR A 135 7.85 -3.93 4.63
C THR A 135 8.16 -2.48 4.29
N GLY A 136 7.18 -1.59 4.40
CA GLY A 136 7.40 -0.17 4.19
C GLY A 136 7.90 0.13 2.78
N ALA A 137 7.42 -0.61 1.77
CA ALA A 137 7.76 -0.41 0.37
C ALA A 137 6.62 0.36 -0.38
N PRO A 138 6.67 1.71 -0.44
CA PRO A 138 5.66 2.53 -1.11
C PRO A 138 5.54 2.39 -2.63
N TRP A 139 6.49 1.74 -3.29
CA TRP A 139 6.60 1.78 -4.74
C TRP A 139 5.82 0.63 -5.39
N TYR A 140 5.26 0.92 -6.57
CA TYR A 140 4.58 -0.03 -7.43
C TYR A 140 5.41 -1.31 -7.61
N GLY A 141 4.83 -2.46 -7.25
CA GLY A 141 5.47 -3.76 -7.44
C GLY A 141 6.61 -4.06 -6.47
N LEU A 142 6.93 -3.20 -5.50
CA LEU A 142 8.01 -3.48 -4.54
C LEU A 142 7.53 -4.27 -3.32
N ASN A 143 6.29 -4.11 -2.88
CA ASN A 143 5.78 -4.86 -1.73
C ASN A 143 5.76 -6.38 -2.04
N PRO A 144 6.45 -7.23 -1.26
CA PRO A 144 6.48 -8.68 -1.48
C PRO A 144 5.10 -9.33 -1.27
N PHE A 145 4.24 -8.75 -0.45
CA PHE A 145 2.88 -9.25 -0.18
C PHE A 145 1.83 -8.76 -1.19
N GLU A 146 2.22 -7.96 -2.18
CA GLU A 146 1.33 -7.52 -3.24
C GLU A 146 1.04 -8.67 -4.21
N ILE A 147 -0.23 -9.09 -4.28
CA ILE A 147 -0.69 -10.16 -5.18
C ILE A 147 -0.58 -9.73 -6.64
N SER A 148 -1.14 -8.56 -6.96
CA SER A 148 -1.07 -7.93 -8.27
C SER A 148 -0.88 -6.42 -8.07
N PRO A 149 0.11 -5.81 -8.72
CA PRO A 149 0.27 -4.37 -8.70
C PRO A 149 -0.94 -3.61 -9.24
N CYS A 150 -1.15 -2.38 -8.73
CA CYS A 150 -2.24 -1.52 -9.18
C CYS A 150 -2.05 -1.10 -10.66
N LYS A 151 -3.08 -1.27 -11.50
CA LYS A 151 -2.95 -1.02 -12.95
C LYS A 151 -3.82 0.15 -13.40
N CYS A 152 -3.25 1.00 -14.25
CA CYS A 152 -4.00 1.96 -15.05
C CYS A 152 -4.04 1.45 -16.50
N PHE A 153 -5.23 1.42 -17.11
CA PHE A 153 -5.39 1.10 -18.53
C PHE A 153 -5.84 2.35 -19.28
N SER A 154 -5.22 2.66 -20.41
CA SER A 154 -5.52 3.88 -21.18
C SER A 154 -5.46 3.62 -22.68
N THR A 155 -6.29 4.32 -23.45
CA THR A 155 -6.18 4.36 -24.92
C THR A 155 -5.04 5.26 -25.39
N GLN A 156 -4.58 6.17 -24.52
CA GLN A 156 -3.45 7.06 -24.75
C GLN A 156 -2.16 6.50 -24.10
N MET A 157 -1.02 7.11 -24.43
CA MET A 157 0.24 6.76 -23.77
C MET A 157 0.47 7.65 -22.55
N TYR A 158 0.35 7.06 -21.37
CA TYR A 158 0.73 7.69 -20.11
C TYR A 158 1.83 6.87 -19.42
N PRO A 159 2.77 7.50 -18.69
CA PRO A 159 3.76 6.79 -17.90
C PRO A 159 3.09 5.81 -16.92
N GLY A 160 3.52 4.55 -16.93
CA GLY A 160 3.00 3.49 -16.05
C GLY A 160 1.63 2.92 -16.45
N ALA A 161 0.92 3.49 -17.42
CA ALA A 161 -0.35 2.96 -17.88
C ALA A 161 -0.15 1.87 -18.96
N GLN A 162 -0.95 0.81 -18.89
CA GLN A 162 -1.02 -0.20 -19.93
C GLN A 162 -1.92 0.30 -21.06
N LYS A 163 -1.32 0.48 -22.25
CA LYS A 163 -2.07 0.90 -23.43
C LYS A 163 -3.04 -0.20 -23.87
N ILE A 164 -4.31 0.16 -24.03
CA ILE A 164 -5.35 -0.67 -24.63
C ILE A 164 -5.85 -0.05 -25.93
N ARG A 165 -6.44 -0.87 -26.79
CA ARG A 165 -7.08 -0.42 -28.02
C ARG A 165 -8.46 -1.05 -28.11
N PHE A 166 -9.41 -0.24 -28.52
CA PHE A 166 -10.74 -0.72 -28.84
C PHE A 166 -10.81 -1.12 -30.32
N GLN A 167 -11.56 -2.17 -30.58
CA GLN A 167 -11.88 -2.67 -31.91
C GLN A 167 -13.40 -2.90 -31.99
N LYS A 168 -13.95 -3.06 -33.18
CA LYS A 168 -15.36 -3.41 -33.35
C LYS A 168 -15.70 -4.67 -32.52
N ALA A 169 -16.80 -4.61 -31.77
CA ALA A 169 -17.24 -5.74 -30.96
C ALA A 169 -17.82 -6.84 -31.85
N GLU A 170 -17.37 -8.08 -31.63
CA GLU A 170 -17.87 -9.24 -32.35
C GLU A 170 -18.31 -10.33 -31.36
N LYS A 171 -19.43 -11.00 -31.67
CA LYS A 171 -19.86 -12.23 -30.97
C LYS A 171 -20.13 -12.05 -29.47
N TRP A 172 -20.65 -10.89 -29.06
CA TRP A 172 -21.18 -10.72 -27.72
C TRP A 172 -22.58 -11.34 -27.60
N LEU A 173 -22.76 -12.22 -26.62
CA LEU A 173 -24.09 -12.74 -26.25
C LEU A 173 -24.75 -11.75 -25.29
N ASN A 174 -26.06 -11.55 -25.41
CA ASN A 174 -26.85 -10.69 -24.49
C ASN A 174 -26.28 -9.26 -24.31
N ALA A 175 -25.65 -8.69 -25.34
CA ALA A 175 -25.12 -7.33 -25.28
C ALA A 175 -26.26 -6.31 -25.05
N PRO A 176 -25.98 -5.22 -24.30
CA PRO A 176 -26.94 -4.12 -24.18
C PRO A 176 -27.19 -3.47 -25.55
N HIS A 177 -28.37 -2.86 -25.69
CA HIS A 177 -28.65 -2.02 -26.86
C HIS A 177 -27.64 -0.86 -26.93
N SER A 178 -27.15 -0.59 -28.14
CA SER A 178 -26.24 0.50 -28.45
C SER A 178 -26.74 1.22 -29.71
N TYR A 179 -26.83 2.55 -29.66
CA TYR A 179 -27.21 3.38 -30.80
C TYR A 179 -26.08 3.51 -31.83
N SER A 180 -24.83 3.49 -31.36
CA SER A 180 -23.62 3.40 -32.18
C SER A 180 -23.08 1.95 -32.21
N GLU A 181 -22.24 1.61 -33.20
CA GLU A 181 -21.61 0.30 -33.29
C GLU A 181 -20.71 0.05 -32.06
N PRO A 182 -21.02 -0.94 -31.19
CA PRO A 182 -20.25 -1.13 -29.96
C PRO A 182 -18.82 -1.57 -30.24
N VAL A 183 -17.89 -1.15 -29.39
CA VAL A 183 -16.47 -1.49 -29.50
C VAL A 183 -15.99 -2.24 -28.26
N GLU A 184 -15.10 -3.20 -28.44
CA GLU A 184 -14.57 -4.03 -27.38
C GLU A 184 -13.06 -3.86 -27.17
N SER A 185 -12.63 -4.17 -25.95
CA SER A 185 -11.22 -4.37 -25.62
C SER A 185 -11.08 -5.42 -24.51
N THR A 186 -9.87 -5.69 -24.07
CA THR A 186 -9.63 -6.57 -22.92
C THR A 186 -8.56 -6.01 -22.02
N ILE A 187 -8.76 -6.18 -20.72
CA ILE A 187 -7.77 -5.86 -19.69
C ILE A 187 -7.39 -7.15 -18.95
N THR A 188 -6.12 -7.22 -18.51
CA THR A 188 -5.60 -8.38 -17.80
C THR A 188 -4.92 -7.94 -16.52
N LEU A 189 -5.47 -8.38 -15.40
CA LEU A 189 -4.84 -8.31 -14.09
C LEU A 189 -3.94 -9.54 -13.95
N GLN A 190 -2.66 -9.34 -13.65
CA GLN A 190 -1.68 -10.42 -13.61
C GLN A 190 -1.00 -10.39 -12.25
N SER A 191 -0.91 -11.56 -11.62
CA SER A 191 -0.16 -11.73 -10.38
C SER A 191 1.32 -11.34 -10.56
N LYS A 192 1.95 -10.88 -9.48
CA LYS A 192 3.33 -10.37 -9.49
C LYS A 192 4.35 -11.39 -10.03
N GLY A 193 4.24 -12.66 -9.64
CA GLY A 193 5.07 -13.76 -10.14
C GLY A 193 4.59 -14.37 -11.46
N LYS A 194 3.52 -13.82 -12.03
CA LYS A 194 2.90 -14.24 -13.30
C LYS A 194 2.35 -15.67 -13.31
N GLU A 195 2.11 -16.27 -12.15
CA GLU A 195 1.55 -17.62 -12.03
C GLU A 195 0.06 -17.68 -12.41
N SER A 196 -0.65 -16.57 -12.20
CA SER A 196 -2.07 -16.44 -12.55
C SER A 196 -2.39 -15.06 -13.14
N ALA A 197 -3.46 -15.02 -13.93
CA ALA A 197 -4.00 -13.79 -14.48
C ALA A 197 -5.52 -13.91 -14.61
N VAL A 198 -6.21 -12.79 -14.38
CA VAL A 198 -7.64 -12.63 -14.62
C VAL A 198 -7.82 -11.68 -15.78
N LYS A 199 -8.62 -12.10 -16.75
CA LYS A 199 -8.93 -11.33 -17.95
C LYS A 199 -10.37 -10.83 -17.88
N TYR A 200 -10.55 -9.53 -18.10
CA TYR A 200 -11.86 -8.95 -18.33
C TYR A 200 -12.01 -8.51 -19.78
N HIS A 201 -13.24 -8.64 -20.26
CA HIS A 201 -13.71 -8.13 -21.52
C HIS A 201 -14.42 -6.81 -21.27
N LEU A 202 -14.00 -5.79 -22.01
CA LEU A 202 -14.59 -4.46 -21.99
C LEU A 202 -15.50 -4.31 -23.20
N LEU A 203 -16.72 -3.82 -23.00
CA LEU A 203 -17.62 -3.39 -24.08
C LEU A 203 -18.00 -1.94 -23.86
N LEU A 204 -17.56 -1.06 -24.75
CA LEU A 204 -17.96 0.34 -24.76
C LEU A 204 -19.13 0.50 -25.72
N PHE A 205 -20.19 1.16 -25.26
CA PHE A 205 -21.44 1.28 -26.02
C PHE A 205 -22.10 2.63 -25.78
N ASP A 206 -22.94 3.03 -26.73
CA ASP A 206 -23.66 4.30 -26.76
C ASP A 206 -25.10 4.02 -26.34
N SER A 207 -25.41 4.30 -25.07
CA SER A 207 -26.70 3.95 -24.49
C SER A 207 -27.76 5.01 -24.72
N LYS A 208 -27.38 6.22 -25.16
CA LYS A 208 -28.26 7.39 -25.30
C LYS A 208 -28.40 7.92 -26.73
N GLY A 209 -27.52 7.53 -27.65
CA GLY A 209 -27.45 8.06 -29.02
C GLY A 209 -26.61 9.33 -29.16
N GLU A 210 -25.79 9.66 -28.15
CA GLU A 210 -24.98 10.90 -28.12
C GLU A 210 -23.48 10.61 -28.17
N GLY A 211 -23.10 9.34 -28.36
CA GLY A 211 -21.73 8.85 -28.31
C GLY A 211 -21.52 7.84 -27.18
N TYR A 212 -20.34 7.24 -27.13
CA TYR A 212 -20.02 6.22 -26.14
C TYR A 212 -20.05 6.78 -24.71
N ASP A 213 -20.99 6.31 -23.90
CA ASP A 213 -21.26 6.83 -22.54
C ASP A 213 -21.17 5.78 -21.43
N ALA A 214 -21.03 4.51 -21.79
CA ALA A 214 -21.01 3.40 -20.84
C ALA A 214 -20.05 2.29 -21.24
N VAL A 215 -19.41 1.68 -20.23
CA VAL A 215 -18.57 0.50 -20.38
C VAL A 215 -19.11 -0.66 -19.55
N LEU A 216 -19.18 -1.86 -20.13
CA LEU A 216 -19.31 -3.11 -19.40
C LEU A 216 -17.94 -3.70 -19.12
N ILE A 217 -17.74 -4.17 -17.88
CA ILE A 217 -16.62 -5.01 -17.47
C ILE A 217 -17.19 -6.40 -17.22
N SER A 218 -16.80 -7.38 -18.02
CA SER A 218 -17.34 -8.75 -17.97
C SER A 218 -16.24 -9.80 -17.94
N SER A 219 -16.50 -10.95 -17.32
CA SER A 219 -15.55 -12.08 -17.33
C SER A 219 -15.52 -12.84 -18.65
N SER A 220 -16.50 -12.64 -19.52
CA SER A 220 -16.56 -13.22 -20.87
C SER A 220 -17.27 -12.26 -21.84
N ARG A 221 -17.37 -12.62 -23.14
CA ARG A 221 -18.17 -11.86 -24.12
C ARG A 221 -19.67 -12.20 -24.01
N ASP A 222 -20.21 -12.10 -22.80
CA ASP A 222 -21.62 -12.33 -22.49
C ASP A 222 -22.11 -11.25 -21.51
N GLY A 223 -23.23 -10.62 -21.84
CA GLY A 223 -23.94 -9.67 -20.98
C GLY A 223 -24.46 -10.31 -19.70
N GLY A 224 -24.65 -11.63 -19.66
CA GLY A 224 -24.97 -12.38 -18.45
C GLY A 224 -23.79 -12.53 -17.47
N ALA A 225 -22.55 -12.29 -17.93
CA ALA A 225 -21.33 -12.44 -17.12
C ALA A 225 -20.74 -11.09 -16.65
N VAL A 226 -21.53 -10.01 -16.75
CA VAL A 226 -21.13 -8.65 -16.37
C VAL A 226 -20.83 -8.57 -14.88
N LYS A 227 -19.67 -7.99 -14.57
CA LYS A 227 -19.20 -7.70 -13.20
C LYS A 227 -19.48 -6.26 -12.80
N ALA A 228 -19.38 -5.34 -13.77
CA ALA A 228 -19.71 -3.93 -13.56
C ALA A 228 -20.19 -3.29 -14.86
N ARG A 229 -21.08 -2.31 -14.72
CA ARG A 229 -21.45 -1.34 -15.76
C ARG A 229 -21.16 0.04 -15.20
N LEU A 230 -20.40 0.85 -15.92
CA LEU A 230 -19.93 2.15 -15.45
C LEU A 230 -20.11 3.21 -16.53
N SER A 231 -20.41 4.43 -16.09
CA SER A 231 -20.29 5.65 -16.88
C SER A 231 -19.06 6.48 -16.43
N GLU A 232 -18.78 7.56 -17.15
CA GLU A 232 -17.67 8.46 -16.83
C GLU A 232 -17.77 8.98 -15.38
N GLY A 233 -16.66 8.90 -14.63
CA GLY A 233 -16.58 9.33 -13.24
C GLY A 233 -17.13 8.35 -12.20
N GLU A 234 -17.75 7.24 -12.63
CA GLU A 234 -18.31 6.25 -11.71
C GLU A 234 -17.28 5.21 -11.24
N TRP A 235 -17.46 4.76 -10.01
CA TRP A 235 -16.73 3.65 -9.42
C TRP A 235 -17.65 2.43 -9.33
N SER A 236 -17.12 1.24 -9.63
CA SER A 236 -17.84 0.00 -9.34
C SER A 236 -17.87 -0.28 -7.84
N SER A 237 -18.74 -1.19 -7.43
CA SER A 237 -18.51 -1.93 -6.18
C SER A 237 -17.20 -2.71 -6.24
N TRP A 238 -16.72 -3.19 -5.09
CA TRP A 238 -15.57 -4.08 -5.05
C TRP A 238 -15.81 -5.33 -5.90
N LEU A 239 -14.89 -5.59 -6.83
CA LEU A 239 -14.81 -6.85 -7.57
C LEU A 239 -13.75 -7.71 -6.89
N THR A 240 -14.10 -8.96 -6.60
CA THR A 240 -13.21 -9.92 -5.94
C THR A 240 -12.84 -11.02 -6.91
N GLU A 241 -11.55 -11.34 -6.97
CA GLU A 241 -10.99 -12.39 -7.81
C GLU A 241 -9.92 -13.16 -7.02
N GLU A 242 -9.72 -14.41 -7.41
CA GLU A 242 -8.71 -15.28 -6.82
C GLU A 242 -7.48 -15.36 -7.71
N PHE A 243 -6.30 -15.27 -7.11
CA PHE A 243 -5.02 -15.34 -7.79
C PHE A 243 -4.14 -16.39 -7.11
N ASN A 244 -3.49 -17.22 -7.91
CA ASN A 244 -2.30 -17.95 -7.46
C ASN A 244 -1.10 -16.99 -7.56
N ALA A 245 -0.37 -16.79 -6.48
CA ALA A 245 0.81 -15.95 -6.44
C ALA A 245 1.89 -16.58 -5.57
N LYS A 246 3.15 -16.49 -6.00
CA LYS A 246 4.29 -16.77 -5.12
C LYS A 246 4.69 -15.50 -4.38
N ILE A 247 4.65 -15.55 -3.06
CA ILE A 247 5.13 -14.46 -2.20
C ILE A 247 6.63 -14.66 -1.99
N PRO A 248 7.51 -13.76 -2.45
CA PRO A 248 8.94 -13.87 -2.25
C PRO A 248 9.33 -13.67 -0.78
N LEU A 249 10.48 -14.24 -0.41
CA LEU A 249 11.12 -14.11 0.89
C LEU A 249 11.57 -12.65 1.17
N TYR A 250 11.78 -12.27 2.43
CA TYR A 250 12.26 -10.92 2.79
C TYR A 250 13.71 -10.70 2.34
N ILE A 251 14.11 -9.49 1.93
CA ILE A 251 15.54 -9.20 1.70
C ILE A 251 16.21 -8.99 3.05
N LYS A 252 17.19 -9.84 3.41
CA LYS A 252 17.98 -9.75 4.64
C LYS A 252 19.11 -8.72 4.51
N TYR A 253 19.89 -8.80 3.43
CA TYR A 253 20.95 -7.84 3.10
C TYR A 253 21.30 -7.91 1.61
N ALA A 254 21.94 -6.85 1.11
CA ALA A 254 22.58 -6.86 -0.21
C ALA A 254 24.10 -6.86 -0.03
N GLU A 255 24.80 -7.63 -0.87
CA GLU A 255 26.26 -7.71 -0.92
C GLU A 255 26.72 -7.53 -2.37
N GLY A 256 27.13 -6.31 -2.74
CA GLY A 256 27.35 -5.96 -4.14
C GLY A 256 26.05 -6.04 -4.96
N SER A 257 26.01 -6.88 -6.01
CA SER A 257 24.81 -7.13 -6.82
C SER A 257 23.95 -8.28 -6.30
N GLU A 258 24.41 -9.02 -5.30
CA GLU A 258 23.69 -10.15 -4.74
C GLU A 258 22.72 -9.70 -3.66
N ILE A 259 21.50 -10.24 -3.71
CA ILE A 259 20.46 -10.00 -2.72
C ILE A 259 20.26 -11.29 -1.95
N VAL A 260 20.53 -11.24 -0.65
CA VAL A 260 20.30 -12.36 0.26
C VAL A 260 18.95 -12.17 0.93
N TYR A 261 18.13 -13.21 0.87
CA TYR A 261 16.80 -13.21 1.46
C TYR A 261 16.81 -13.93 2.83
N GLU A 262 15.88 -13.60 3.72
CA GLU A 262 15.59 -14.43 4.89
C GLU A 262 14.81 -15.67 4.48
N ASP A 263 15.32 -16.85 4.84
CA ASP A 263 14.55 -18.08 4.84
C ASP A 263 13.33 -17.88 5.76
N THR A 264 12.14 -17.72 5.20
CA THR A 264 10.94 -17.52 6.00
C THR A 264 10.33 -18.89 6.31
N PRO A 265 10.24 -19.32 7.57
CA PRO A 265 9.20 -20.25 7.97
C PRO A 265 7.90 -19.43 7.99
N LEU A 266 7.08 -19.54 6.93
CA LEU A 266 5.71 -19.05 6.98
C LEU A 266 5.01 -19.76 8.16
N LYS A 267 4.71 -19.02 9.24
CA LYS A 267 3.72 -19.41 10.24
C LYS A 267 2.42 -18.68 9.96
#